data_AF-A0A960VD23-F1
#
_entry.id   AF-A0A960VD23-F1
#
_cell.length_a   1.000
_cell.length_b   1.000
_cell.length_c   1.000
_cell.angle_alpha   90.00
_cell.angle_beta   90.00
_cell.angle_gamma   90.00
#
_symmetry.space_group_name_H-M   'P 1'
#
loop_
_entity.id
_entity.type
_entity.pdbx_description
1 polymer ?
#
loop_
_entity_poly.entity_id
_entity_poly.type
_entity_poly.pdbx_seq_one_letter_code
_entity_poly.pdbx_strand_id
1 'polypeptide(L)' 'NGKISYLPGIILHLWHGETENRKYVSRNKKLYEFKFNPYKDIKLGKNGLWEWNSRKKNMHEWIKNYFFQRKEDIENV' A
#
# COMPACT_ATOMS: atom_id res chain seq x y z
N ASN A 1 17.34 18.74 -26.71
CA ASN A 1 18.22 17.55 -26.73
C ASN A 1 18.25 16.90 -25.35
N GLY A 2 17.61 15.75 -25.17
CA GLY A 2 17.73 14.98 -23.91
C GLY A 2 18.94 14.06 -23.97
N LYS A 3 19.75 14.02 -22.91
CA LYS A 3 20.80 13.01 -22.72
C LYS A 3 20.29 11.96 -21.73
N ILE A 4 20.41 10.69 -22.09
CA ILE A 4 20.13 9.54 -21.23
C ILE A 4 21.48 8.88 -20.90
N SER A 5 21.64 8.40 -19.67
CA SER A 5 22.82 7.67 -19.20
C SER A 5 22.38 6.58 -18.22
N TYR A 6 23.25 5.62 -17.91
CA TYR A 6 22.97 4.52 -16.97
C TYR A 6 24.21 4.19 -16.14
N LEU A 7 24.00 3.51 -15.01
CA LEU A 7 25.06 2.98 -14.14
C LEU A 7 25.04 1.44 -14.22
N PRO A 8 26.15 0.77 -14.54
CA PRO A 8 26.21 -0.69 -14.47
C PRO A 8 26.09 -1.16 -13.02
N GLY A 9 25.19 -2.11 -12.77
CA GLY A 9 24.94 -2.68 -11.45
C GLY A 9 23.88 -3.78 -11.49
N ILE A 10 23.71 -4.50 -10.37
CA ILE A 10 22.68 -5.53 -10.22
C ILE A 10 21.55 -4.97 -9.35
N ILE A 11 20.31 -5.11 -9.83
CA ILE A 11 19.12 -4.82 -9.04
C ILE A 11 18.63 -6.14 -8.44
N LEU A 12 18.65 -6.23 -7.12
CA LEU A 12 17.98 -7.29 -6.38
C LEU A 12 16.59 -6.80 -5.98
N HIS A 13 15.57 -7.59 -6.28
CA HIS A 13 14.20 -7.27 -5.96
C HIS A 13 13.63 -8.39 -5.09
N LEU A 14 13.23 -8.07 -3.86
CA LEU A 14 12.50 -9.01 -3.02
C LEU A 14 11.16 -9.32 -3.72
N TRP A 15 10.72 -10.58 -3.71
CA TRP A 15 9.43 -10.94 -4.32
C TRP A 15 8.32 -10.06 -3.75
N HIS A 16 7.45 -9.53 -4.61
CA HIS A 16 6.34 -8.63 -4.23
C HIS A 16 5.00 -9.17 -4.75
N GLY A 17 4.89 -10.49 -4.83
CA GLY A 17 3.74 -11.15 -5.43
C GLY A 17 3.63 -10.91 -6.94
N GLU A 18 2.61 -11.53 -7.51
CA GLU A 18 2.31 -11.43 -8.93
C GLU A 18 1.72 -10.07 -9.28
N THR A 19 2.05 -9.57 -10.47
CA THR A 19 1.59 -8.25 -10.94
C THR A 19 0.06 -8.12 -10.95
N GLU A 20 -0.65 -9.21 -11.27
CA GLU A 20 -2.12 -9.26 -11.26
C GLU A 20 -2.73 -8.99 -9.87
N ASN A 21 -2.02 -9.35 -8.79
CA ASN A 21 -2.48 -9.19 -7.43
C ASN A 21 -2.22 -7.79 -6.86
N ARG A 22 -1.51 -6.92 -7.58
CA ARG A 22 -1.11 -5.57 -7.12
C ARG A 22 -2.25 -4.56 -7.04
N LYS A 23 -3.37 -4.76 -7.73
CA LYS A 23 -4.65 -4.04 -7.50
C LYS A 23 -4.52 -2.50 -7.28
N TYR A 24 -3.62 -1.81 -7.98
CA TYR A 24 -3.30 -0.40 -7.65
C TYR A 24 -4.49 0.55 -7.81
N VAL A 25 -5.32 0.31 -8.83
CA VAL A 25 -6.48 1.15 -9.14
C VAL A 25 -7.59 1.00 -8.09
N SER A 26 -7.82 -0.22 -7.57
CA SER A 26 -8.95 -0.49 -6.67
C SER A 26 -8.81 0.20 -5.32
N ARG A 27 -7.58 0.33 -4.79
CA ARG A 27 -7.29 1.07 -3.56
C ARG A 27 -7.73 2.52 -3.62
N ASN A 28 -7.29 3.23 -4.66
CA ASN A 28 -7.57 4.66 -4.79
C ASN A 28 -9.08 4.91 -4.93
N LYS A 29 -9.77 4.07 -5.73
CA LYS A 29 -11.22 4.12 -5.88
C LYS A 29 -11.95 3.91 -4.54
N LYS A 30 -11.58 2.89 -3.76
CA LYS A 30 -12.24 2.63 -2.47
C LYS A 30 -11.93 3.67 -1.40
N LEU A 31 -10.71 4.19 -1.32
CA LEU A 31 -10.39 5.29 -0.41
C LEU A 31 -11.23 6.55 -0.71
N TYR A 32 -11.45 6.84 -2.00
CA TYR A 32 -12.34 7.91 -2.42
C TYR A 32 -13.79 7.67 -1.97
N GLU A 33 -14.33 6.46 -2.20
CA GLU A 33 -15.69 6.08 -1.75
C GLU A 33 -15.86 6.16 -0.22
N PHE A 34 -14.83 5.80 0.56
CA PHE A 34 -14.82 5.96 2.02
C PHE A 34 -14.60 7.40 2.50
N LYS A 35 -14.46 8.36 1.57
CA LYS A 35 -14.14 9.77 1.85
C LYS A 35 -12.94 9.89 2.78
N PHE A 36 -11.88 9.13 2.48
CA PHE A 36 -10.65 9.15 3.26
C PHE A 36 -10.06 10.56 3.28
N ASN A 37 -9.68 11.02 4.48
CA ASN A 37 -9.01 12.29 4.70
C ASN A 37 -7.78 12.04 5.59
N PRO A 38 -6.55 12.19 5.08
CA PRO A 38 -5.35 11.88 5.83
C PRO A 38 -5.18 12.74 7.09
N TYR A 39 -5.71 13.97 7.12
CA TYR A 39 -5.64 14.85 8.30
C TYR A 39 -6.60 14.44 9.42
N LYS A 40 -7.57 13.57 9.14
CA LYS A 40 -8.59 13.14 10.10
C LYS A 40 -8.53 11.65 10.41
N ASP A 41 -8.24 10.83 9.41
CA ASP A 41 -8.34 9.38 9.47
C ASP A 41 -7.04 8.70 9.94
N ILE A 42 -5.90 9.39 9.88
CA ILE A 42 -4.62 8.87 10.40
C ILE A 42 -3.94 9.89 11.31
N LYS A 43 -3.11 9.40 12.23
CA LYS A 43 -2.18 10.22 13.03
C LYS A 43 -0.91 9.44 13.33
N LEU A 44 0.14 10.12 13.76
CA LEU A 44 1.31 9.45 14.32
C LEU A 44 1.00 8.97 15.74
N GLY A 45 1.22 7.69 15.99
CA GLY A 45 1.21 7.08 17.31
C GLY A 45 2.46 7.45 18.10
N LYS A 46 2.47 7.12 19.39
CA LYS A 46 3.61 7.39 20.30
C LYS A 46 4.91 6.68 19.89
N ASN A 47 4.79 5.60 19.12
CA ASN A 47 5.89 4.84 18.55
C ASN A 47 6.40 5.41 17.21
N GLY A 48 5.86 6.53 16.75
CA GLY A 48 6.20 7.13 15.45
C GLY A 48 5.58 6.42 14.24
N LEU A 49 4.73 5.42 14.44
CA LEU A 49 4.02 4.73 13.37
C LEU A 49 2.65 5.37 13.13
N TRP A 50 2.18 5.34 11.88
CA TRP A 50 0.83 5.80 11.56
C TRP A 50 -0.23 4.84 12.13
N GLU A 51 -1.24 5.40 12.78
CA GLU A 51 -2.40 4.67 13.30
C GLU A 51 -3.73 5.30 12.87
N TRP A 52 -4.80 4.50 12.92
CA TRP A 52 -6.14 4.99 12.63
C TRP A 52 -6.59 6.02 13.67
N ASN A 53 -7.14 7.13 13.21
CA ASN A 53 -7.66 8.21 14.05
C ASN A 53 -9.17 8.47 13.89
N SER A 54 -9.85 7.69 13.06
CA SER A 54 -11.30 7.76 12.90
C SER A 54 -12.00 6.44 13.26
N ARG A 55 -13.33 6.46 13.37
CA ARG A 55 -14.15 5.27 13.68
C ARG A 55 -14.73 4.61 12.42
N LYS A 56 -14.03 4.69 11.28
CA LYS A 56 -14.47 4.12 9.99
C LYS A 56 -14.13 2.62 9.89
N LYS A 57 -14.73 1.78 10.74
CA LYS A 57 -14.42 0.34 10.83
C LYS A 57 -14.41 -0.38 9.47
N ASN A 58 -15.43 -0.15 8.65
CA ASN A 58 -15.53 -0.76 7.31
C ASN A 58 -14.36 -0.38 6.40
N MET A 59 -13.87 0.86 6.49
CA MET A 59 -12.69 1.30 5.72
C MET A 59 -11.44 0.58 6.21
N HIS A 60 -11.26 0.46 7.53
CA HIS A 60 -10.09 -0.20 8.12
C HIS A 60 -10.04 -1.69 7.77
N GLU A 61 -11.17 -2.38 7.88
CA GLU A 61 -11.31 -3.80 7.51
C GLU A 61 -11.07 -4.01 6.01
N TRP A 62 -11.64 -3.15 5.17
CA TRP A 62 -11.43 -3.22 3.73
C TRP A 62 -9.95 -3.03 3.35
N ILE A 63 -9.26 -2.04 3.95
CA ILE A 63 -7.83 -1.79 3.70
C ILE A 63 -6.97 -2.96 4.19
N LYS A 64 -7.26 -3.53 5.36
CA LYS A 64 -6.58 -4.73 5.85
C LYS A 64 -6.70 -5.89 4.87
N ASN A 65 -7.91 -6.15 4.38
CA ASN A 65 -8.17 -7.20 3.40
C ASN A 65 -7.51 -6.91 2.05
N TYR A 66 -7.47 -5.64 1.63
CA TYR A 66 -6.76 -5.22 0.42
C TYR A 66 -5.28 -5.63 0.46
N PHE A 67 -4.58 -5.37 1.57
CA PHE A 67 -3.17 -5.76 1.70
C PHE A 67 -2.98 -7.27 1.74
N PHE A 68 -3.82 -7.99 2.47
CA PHE A 68 -3.76 -9.46 2.55
C PHE A 68 -3.91 -10.14 1.17
N GLN A 69 -4.83 -9.64 0.34
CA GLN A 69 -5.09 -10.22 -0.98
C GLN A 69 -3.98 -9.99 -2.02
N ARG A 70 -2.97 -9.18 -1.72
CA ARG A 70 -1.88 -8.91 -2.66
C ARG A 70 -0.86 -10.05 -2.72
N LYS A 71 -0.86 -10.96 -1.74
CA LYS A 71 0.03 -12.14 -1.69
C LYS A 71 1.50 -11.77 -1.97
N GLU A 72 1.96 -10.71 -1.32
CA GLU A 72 3.30 -10.15 -1.59
C GLU A 72 4.39 -10.90 -0.85
N ASP A 73 4.02 -11.60 0.22
CA ASP A 73 4.91 -12.50 0.94
C ASP A 73 4.89 -13.87 0.27
N ILE A 74 6.06 -14.51 0.22
CA ILE A 74 6.16 -15.93 -0.12
C ILE A 74 5.45 -16.71 0.98
N GLU A 75 4.46 -17.55 0.62
CA GLU A 75 4.10 -18.66 1.51
C GLU A 75 5.35 -19.53 1.60
N ASN A 76 6.01 -19.51 2.77
CA ASN A 76 7.05 -20.49 3.06
C ASN A 76 6.42 -21.86 2.87
N VAL A 77 6.84 -22.56 1.81
CA VAL A 77 6.59 -23.99 1.61
C VAL A 77 7.25 -24.75 2.76
#